data_AF-A0A3D5T021-F1
#
_entry.id   AF-A0A3D5T021-F1
#
_cell.length_a   1.000
_cell.length_b   1.000
_cell.length_c   1.000
_cell.angle_alpha   90.00
_cell.angle_beta   90.00
_cell.angle_gamma   90.00
#
_symmetry.space_group_name_H-M   'P 1'
#
loop_
_entity.id
_entity.type
_entity.pdbx_description
1 polymer ?
#
loop_
_entity_poly.entity_id
_entity_poly.type
_entity_poly.pdbx_seq_one_letter_code
_entity_poly.pdbx_strand_id
1 'polypeptide(L)'
;FAQANSEHCRHKIFNAEWIIDGARQEHSLFAMIRETHRRSPQGTVVAYADNACVIEGAAVPRFVPGPDGRYRQRTELTHILAKV
;
A
#
# COMPACT_ATOMS: atom_id res chain seq x y z
N PHE A 1 17.09 -19.65 -5.52
CA PHE A 1 17.21 -18.81 -6.73
C PHE A 1 15.92 -18.74 -7.56
N ALA A 2 15.30 -19.88 -7.91
CA ALA A 2 14.08 -19.89 -8.76
C ALA A 2 12.86 -19.20 -8.14
N GLN A 3 12.59 -19.43 -6.85
CA GLN A 3 11.39 -18.90 -6.17
C GLN A 3 11.35 -17.35 -6.16
N ALA A 4 12.43 -16.71 -5.73
CA ALA A 4 12.54 -15.25 -5.70
C ALA A 4 12.53 -14.59 -7.09
N ASN A 5 12.78 -15.34 -8.16
CA ASN A 5 12.77 -14.85 -9.54
C ASN A 5 11.57 -15.35 -10.34
N SER A 6 10.59 -15.97 -9.68
CA SER A 6 9.29 -16.29 -10.28
C SER A 6 8.58 -15.00 -10.73
N GLU A 7 7.65 -15.13 -11.68
CA GLU A 7 6.80 -13.99 -12.08
C GLU A 7 6.07 -13.44 -10.85
N HIS A 8 5.38 -14.32 -10.11
CA HIS A 8 4.59 -13.96 -8.94
C HIS A 8 5.36 -13.14 -7.89
N CYS A 9 6.64 -13.46 -7.65
CA CYS A 9 7.44 -12.71 -6.68
C CYS A 9 8.02 -11.40 -7.23
N ARG A 10 8.33 -11.34 -8.53
CA ARG A 10 9.01 -10.18 -9.14
C ARG A 10 8.08 -9.23 -9.86
N HIS A 11 6.83 -9.62 -10.08
CA HIS A 11 5.83 -8.86 -10.82
C HIS A 11 6.41 -8.33 -12.14
N LYS A 12 7.04 -9.23 -12.92
CA LYS A 12 7.82 -8.85 -14.10
C LYS A 12 6.92 -8.19 -15.14
N ILE A 13 5.72 -8.73 -15.32
CA ILE A 13 4.73 -8.21 -16.28
C ILE A 13 4.29 -6.79 -15.89
N PHE A 14 4.03 -6.57 -14.61
CA PHE A 14 3.63 -5.25 -14.09
C PHE A 14 4.71 -4.18 -14.25
N ASN A 15 5.98 -4.58 -14.25
CA ASN A 15 7.13 -3.69 -14.42
C ASN A 15 7.69 -3.66 -15.85
N ALA A 16 7.09 -4.40 -16.79
CA ALA A 16 7.57 -4.48 -18.16
C ALA A 16 7.31 -3.20 -18.96
N GLU A 17 8.07 -3.04 -20.05
CA GLU A 17 7.78 -2.11 -21.12
C GLU A 17 6.78 -2.73 -22.09
N TRP A 18 5.88 -1.91 -22.65
CA TRP A 18 4.80 -2.39 -23.51
C TRP A 18 4.88 -1.79 -24.90
N ILE A 19 4.59 -2.61 -25.92
CA ILE A 19 4.32 -2.16 -27.29
C ILE A 19 2.93 -2.68 -27.63
N ILE A 20 2.01 -1.79 -27.93
CA ILE A 20 0.61 -2.10 -28.25
C ILE A 20 0.36 -1.60 -29.67
N ASP A 21 -0.05 -2.48 -30.57
CA ASP A 21 -0.31 -2.18 -31.99
C ASP A 21 0.85 -1.46 -32.69
N GLY A 22 2.08 -1.86 -32.36
CA GLY A 22 3.31 -1.25 -32.89
C GLY A 22 3.76 0.04 -32.21
N ALA A 23 2.99 0.57 -31.24
CA ALA A 23 3.34 1.78 -30.50
C ALA A 23 3.88 1.47 -29.10
N ARG A 24 5.10 1.95 -28.81
CA ARG A 24 5.72 1.83 -27.49
C ARG A 24 5.00 2.73 -26.48
N GLN A 25 4.67 2.16 -25.32
CA GLN A 25 4.01 2.85 -24.23
C GLN A 25 5.02 3.50 -23.28
N GLU A 26 4.67 4.67 -22.74
CA GLU A 26 5.55 5.44 -21.84
C GLU A 26 5.67 4.84 -20.44
N HIS A 27 4.62 4.16 -19.97
CA HIS A 27 4.53 3.68 -18.59
C HIS A 27 4.32 2.17 -18.54
N SER A 28 4.92 1.53 -17.52
CA SER A 28 4.54 0.17 -17.13
C SER A 28 3.17 0.17 -16.44
N LEU A 29 2.54 -1.01 -16.30
CA LEU A 29 1.27 -1.13 -15.59
C LEU A 29 1.37 -0.61 -14.14
N PHE A 30 2.46 -0.95 -13.44
CA PHE A 30 2.67 -0.48 -12.08
C PHE A 30 2.95 1.02 -12.00
N ALA A 31 3.63 1.60 -12.99
CA ALA A 31 3.82 3.04 -13.08
C ALA A 31 2.49 3.79 -13.26
N MET A 32 1.57 3.25 -14.08
CA MET A 32 0.22 3.80 -14.21
C MET A 32 -0.58 3.72 -12.90
N ILE A 33 -0.42 2.66 -12.11
CA ILE A 33 -1.02 2.58 -10.76
C ILE A 33 -0.44 3.65 -9.84
N ARG A 34 0.88 3.87 -9.85
CA ARG A 34 1.52 4.92 -9.04
C ARG A 34 1.08 6.33 -9.42
N GLU A 35 0.63 6.54 -10.66
CA GLU A 35 0.13 7.83 -11.13
C GLU A 35 -1.16 8.25 -10.41
N THR A 36 -2.04 7.31 -10.03
CA THR A 36 -3.26 7.64 -9.28
C THR A 36 -2.92 8.27 -7.93
N HIS A 37 -1.95 7.69 -7.23
CA HIS A 37 -1.43 8.23 -5.97
C HIS A 37 -0.68 9.55 -6.18
N ARG A 38 0.09 9.70 -7.27
CA ARG A 38 0.78 10.96 -7.59
C ARG A 38 -0.20 12.12 -7.78
N ARG A 39 -1.36 11.85 -8.40
CA ARG A 39 -2.41 12.85 -8.62
C ARG A 39 -3.23 13.15 -7.37
N SER A 40 -3.43 12.16 -6.51
CA SER A 40 -4.26 12.27 -5.30
C SER A 40 -3.56 11.67 -4.08
N PRO A 41 -2.50 12.33 -3.54
CA PRO A 41 -1.72 11.77 -2.43
C PRO A 41 -2.37 11.99 -1.06
N GLN A 42 -3.43 12.80 -0.97
CA GLN A 42 -3.99 13.25 0.31
C GLN A 42 -4.49 12.07 1.15
N GLY A 43 -4.20 12.10 2.45
CA GLY A 43 -4.60 11.03 3.37
C GLY A 43 -3.80 9.74 3.23
N THR A 44 -2.75 9.67 2.39
CA THR A 44 -1.89 8.49 2.33
C THR A 44 -0.76 8.58 3.36
N VAL A 45 -0.64 7.57 4.22
CA VAL A 45 0.50 7.42 5.14
C VAL A 45 1.56 6.49 4.56
N VAL A 46 1.13 5.36 3.95
CA VAL A 46 2.02 4.38 3.30
C VAL A 46 1.40 3.88 2.00
N ALA A 47 2.15 3.93 0.89
CA ALA A 47 1.80 3.28 -0.37
C ALA A 47 3.05 2.67 -1.04
N TYR A 48 2.92 1.45 -1.57
CA TYR A 48 3.92 0.73 -2.37
C TYR A 48 5.27 0.44 -1.69
N ALA A 49 5.39 0.68 -0.38
CA ALA A 49 6.60 0.44 0.41
C ALA A 49 6.45 -0.70 1.43
N ASP A 50 5.24 -1.25 1.55
CA ASP A 50 4.91 -2.36 2.45
C ASP A 50 3.89 -3.28 1.77
N ASN A 51 3.61 -4.42 2.40
CA ASN A 51 2.63 -5.40 1.97
C ASN A 51 1.18 -4.96 2.17
N ALA A 52 0.94 -3.76 2.71
CA ALA A 52 -0.37 -3.14 2.82
C ALA A 52 -0.24 -1.63 2.63
N CYS A 53 -1.33 -0.96 2.29
CA CYS A 53 -1.37 0.50 2.38
C CYS A 53 -1.92 0.95 3.72
N VAL A 54 -1.55 2.18 4.12
CA VAL A 54 -2.07 2.84 5.32
C VAL A 54 -2.58 4.21 4.91
N ILE A 55 -3.83 4.51 5.29
CA ILE A 55 -4.46 5.80 5.11
C ILE A 55 -4.67 6.50 6.46
N GLU A 56 -4.67 7.82 6.43
CA GLU A 56 -4.93 8.68 7.57
C GLU A 56 -6.25 8.29 8.21
N GLY A 57 -6.24 8.29 9.54
CA GLY A 57 -7.41 7.97 10.34
C GLY A 57 -7.69 9.10 11.29
N ALA A 58 -8.18 8.79 12.48
CA ALA A 58 -8.57 9.81 13.45
C ALA A 58 -8.06 9.48 14.85
N ALA A 59 -8.03 10.50 15.71
CA ALA A 59 -7.92 10.30 17.14
C ALA A 59 -9.21 9.64 17.65
N VAL A 60 -9.12 8.41 18.15
CA VAL A 60 -10.27 7.63 18.61
C VAL A 60 -9.99 7.01 19.99
N PRO A 61 -11.02 6.80 20.82
CA PRO A 61 -10.87 6.07 22.08
C PRO A 61 -10.66 4.57 21.78
N ARG A 62 -9.40 4.12 21.83
CA ARG A 62 -9.07 2.69 21.71
C ARG A 62 -9.24 2.00 23.06
N PHE A 63 -9.98 0.89 23.06
CA PHE A 63 -10.18 0.07 24.24
C PHE A 63 -9.16 -1.07 24.27
N VAL A 64 -8.17 -0.96 25.14
CA VAL A 64 -7.03 -1.89 25.22
C VAL A 64 -6.67 -2.18 26.68
N PRO A 65 -6.06 -3.33 27.01
CA PRO A 65 -5.57 -3.59 28.36
C PRO A 65 -4.42 -2.66 28.73
N GLY A 66 -4.44 -2.14 29.96
CA GLY A 66 -3.29 -1.49 30.56
C GLY A 66 -2.24 -2.50 31.03
N PRO A 67 -1.07 -2.03 31.51
CA PRO A 67 0.00 -2.90 32.03
C PRO A 67 -0.44 -3.79 33.21
N ASP A 68 -1.50 -3.39 33.92
CA ASP A 68 -2.12 -4.14 35.02
C ASP A 68 -3.21 -5.14 34.56
N GLY A 69 -3.35 -5.33 33.25
CA GLY A 69 -4.35 -6.22 32.64
C GLY A 69 -5.78 -5.65 32.63
N ARG A 70 -6.02 -4.46 33.19
CA ARG A 70 -7.36 -3.84 33.20
C ARG A 70 -7.58 -3.03 31.93
N TYR A 71 -8.68 -3.30 31.24
CA TYR A 71 -9.05 -2.55 30.04
C TYR A 71 -9.43 -1.11 30.36
N ARG A 72 -8.92 -0.18 29.56
CA ARG A 72 -9.24 1.25 29.63
C ARG A 72 -9.33 1.81 28.22
N GLN A 73 -10.05 2.92 28.08
CA GLN A 73 -9.99 3.72 26.86
C GLN A 73 -8.74 4.60 26.88
N ARG A 74 -7.99 4.59 25.79
CA ARG A 74 -6.91 5.54 25.52
C ARG A 74 -7.18 6.21 24.16
N THR A 75 -7.28 7.52 24.16
CA THR A 75 -7.43 8.28 22.91
C THR A 75 -6.11 8.26 22.16
N GLU A 76 -6.11 7.70 20.94
CA GLU A 76 -4.92 7.59 20.10
C GLU A 76 -5.25 7.85 18.65
N LEU A 77 -4.30 8.45 17.92
CA LEU A 77 -4.35 8.47 16.47
C LEU A 77 -4.31 7.04 15.96
N THR A 78 -5.37 6.64 15.27
CA THR A 78 -5.54 5.28 14.75
C THR A 78 -5.79 5.35 13.26
N HIS A 79 -4.78 4.97 12.49
CA HIS A 79 -4.83 4.87 11.03
C HIS A 79 -5.60 3.63 10.56
N ILE A 80 -5.94 3.60 9.29
CA ILE A 80 -6.65 2.47 8.66
C ILE A 80 -5.67 1.77 7.71
N LEU A 81 -5.57 0.45 7.85
CA LEU A 81 -4.79 -0.42 6.96
C LEU A 81 -5.72 -1.14 5.98
N ALA A 82 -5.31 -1.25 4.72
CA ALA A 82 -6.03 -2.02 3.71
C ALA A 82 -5.07 -2.90 2.87
N LYS A 83 -5.52 -4.12 2.56
CA LYS A 83 -4.85 -5.09 1.67
C LYS A 83 -5.90 -6.05 1.10
N VAL A 84 -5.71 -6.44 -0.16
CA VAL A 84 -6.45 -7.49 -0.87
C VAL A 84 -5.45 -8.53 -1.38
#